data_AF-A0A916WK76-F1
#
_entry.id   AF-A0A916WK76-F1
#
_cell.length_a   1.000
_cell.length_b   1.000
_cell.length_c   1.000
_cell.angle_alpha   90.00
_cell.angle_beta   90.00
_cell.angle_gamma   90.00
#
_symmetry.space_group_name_H-M   'P 1'
#
loop_
_entity.id
_entity.type
_entity.pdbx_description
1 polymer ?
#
loop_
_entity_poly.entity_id
_entity_poly.type
_entity_poly.pdbx_seq_one_letter_code
_entity_poly.pdbx_strand_id
1 'polypeptide(L)'
;MSIDATYSPEDNKIRLYPSGRLDQETLERVKAAGFKWAPKQELFVTPKWSPAREDLALELAGEIQPEEMTLAERAQAKAERLDQLAEKRYQQANAFQRAARELSQAFANGQPILIGHHSEAKARKTQERMHSAMDKAIKSEKLANYWLYRAEGVEAHANHKNNPKVRANRIKTLLAELRDMQRDINHAHLCLAAWERITTDEAIKIALGRGLTTGPLAHWDLSWKVERGELTPQEARQYAIDAANRTIRNDYRRRYIEHTLNRLSYERELLGPVARYEGELTPVILQAFAREHGAHKPVARIDGATLIVESTAALPLHLANDTVLEMTADEWRDLMQSVGYEVPEKTDAKPPILNLNVPELRARHRYHRDQIEIFRVVHMTKAQYGAIYAEQRGTRPSLCGGFRFKIAPNPFHEGPRYLAGWVAVFLTDSKAHAIPESIVHASTKEDAE
;
A
#
# COMPACT_ATOMS: atom_id res chain seq x y z
N MET A 1 32.75 -10.81 24.49
CA MET A 1 31.52 -10.00 24.33
C MET A 1 30.63 -10.75 23.38
N SER A 2 29.39 -11.08 23.77
CA SER A 2 28.44 -11.76 22.87
C SER A 2 27.41 -10.76 22.36
N ILE A 3 26.88 -11.03 21.17
CA ILE A 3 25.82 -10.27 20.54
C ILE A 3 24.82 -11.28 20.02
N ASP A 4 23.58 -11.22 20.49
CA ASP A 4 22.49 -12.02 19.94
C ASP A 4 21.75 -11.19 18.90
N ALA A 5 21.38 -11.79 17.76
CA ALA A 5 20.61 -11.13 16.73
C ALA A 5 19.22 -11.76 16.61
N THR A 6 18.21 -10.92 16.42
CA THR A 6 16.82 -11.39 16.22
C THR A 6 16.14 -10.66 15.07
N TYR A 7 15.12 -11.30 14.50
CA TYR A 7 14.26 -10.73 13.48
C TYR A 7 12.77 -10.87 13.85
N SER A 8 11.98 -9.80 13.58
CA SER A 8 10.53 -9.83 13.71
C SER A 8 9.85 -9.61 12.35
N PRO A 9 9.04 -10.56 11.86
CA PRO A 9 8.22 -10.37 10.65
C PRO A 9 7.18 -9.24 10.80
N GLU A 10 6.70 -8.98 12.02
CA GLU A 10 5.63 -8.01 12.31
C GLU A 10 6.00 -6.57 11.98
N ASP A 11 7.25 -6.18 12.26
CA ASP A 11 7.76 -4.86 11.96
C ASP A 11 8.93 -4.84 10.97
N ASN A 12 9.31 -6.02 10.47
CA ASN A 12 10.36 -6.22 9.49
C ASN A 12 11.72 -5.67 9.98
N LYS A 13 12.08 -5.88 11.25
CA LYS A 13 13.33 -5.33 11.82
C LYS A 13 14.24 -6.41 12.37
N ILE A 14 15.53 -6.18 12.18
CA ILE A 14 16.62 -6.86 12.87
C ILE A 14 16.98 -6.07 14.13
N ARG A 15 17.20 -6.78 15.24
CA ARG A 15 17.70 -6.24 16.51
C ARG A 15 18.99 -6.97 16.92
N LEU A 16 19.91 -6.25 17.56
CA LEU A 16 21.12 -6.80 18.17
C LEU A 16 21.10 -6.53 19.67
N TYR A 17 21.32 -7.58 20.46
CA TYR A 17 21.40 -7.56 21.92
C TYR A 17 22.83 -7.81 22.37
N PRO A 18 23.64 -6.76 22.55
CA PRO A 18 25.00 -6.93 23.03
C PRO A 18 25.00 -7.18 24.54
N SER A 19 25.84 -8.12 25.01
CA SER A 19 26.01 -8.42 26.44
C SER A 19 26.71 -7.29 27.23
N GLY A 20 27.14 -6.23 26.55
CA GLY A 20 27.92 -5.14 27.10
C GLY A 20 28.14 -4.01 26.10
N ARG A 21 29.04 -3.08 26.42
CA ARG A 21 29.36 -1.96 25.51
C ARG A 21 30.21 -2.44 24.34
N LEU A 22 29.76 -2.16 23.11
CA LEU A 22 30.51 -2.46 21.89
C LEU A 22 31.82 -1.66 21.87
N ASP A 23 32.87 -2.28 21.35
CA ASP A 23 34.08 -1.56 20.97
C ASP A 23 33.78 -0.53 19.87
N GLN A 24 34.69 0.43 19.70
CA GLN A 24 34.46 1.58 18.84
C GLN A 24 34.27 1.17 17.37
N GLU A 25 35.05 0.21 16.88
CA GLU A 25 35.00 -0.26 15.49
C GLU A 25 33.65 -0.94 15.21
N THR A 26 33.26 -1.89 16.05
CA THR A 26 31.96 -2.57 15.92
C THR A 26 30.80 -1.58 16.01
N LEU A 27 30.87 -0.62 16.93
CA LEU A 27 29.84 0.41 17.08
C LEU A 27 29.69 1.28 15.83
N GLU A 28 30.80 1.65 15.19
CA GLU A 28 30.79 2.43 13.95
C GLU A 28 30.17 1.64 12.80
N ARG A 29 30.51 0.36 12.66
CA ARG A 29 29.91 -0.54 11.66
C ARG A 29 28.40 -0.70 11.85
N VAL A 30 27.96 -0.94 13.09
CA VAL A 30 26.54 -1.05 13.46
C VAL A 30 25.78 0.24 13.14
N LYS A 31 26.36 1.42 13.45
CA LYS A 31 25.76 2.72 13.11
C LYS A 31 25.73 2.96 11.60
N ALA A 32 26.78 2.63 10.88
CA ALA A 32 26.86 2.79 9.42
C ALA A 32 25.79 1.96 8.69
N ALA A 33 25.49 0.75 9.19
CA ALA A 33 24.39 -0.07 8.68
C ALA A 33 22.98 0.44 9.07
N GLY A 34 22.91 1.51 9.88
CA GLY A 34 21.68 2.21 10.24
C GLY A 34 20.96 1.67 11.48
N PHE A 35 21.64 0.87 12.31
CA PHE A 35 21.09 0.46 13.60
C PHE A 35 21.08 1.64 14.58
N LYS A 36 19.98 1.77 15.33
CA LYS A 36 19.81 2.81 16.36
C LYS A 36 19.79 2.18 17.74
N TRP A 37 20.56 2.75 18.67
CA TRP A 37 20.54 2.35 20.07
C TRP A 37 19.20 2.72 20.71
N ALA A 38 18.58 1.76 21.40
CA ALA A 38 17.36 1.92 22.16
C ALA A 38 17.66 1.74 23.66
N PRO A 39 18.03 2.81 24.39
CA PRO A 39 18.61 2.70 25.74
C PRO A 39 17.73 1.96 26.74
N LYS A 40 16.41 2.12 26.64
CA LYS A 40 15.47 1.49 27.57
C LYS A 40 15.13 0.03 27.25
N GLN A 41 15.67 -0.50 26.16
CA GLN A 41 15.56 -1.90 25.75
C GLN A 41 16.94 -2.54 25.63
N GLU A 42 18.01 -1.76 25.85
CA GLU A 42 19.41 -2.18 25.81
C GLU A 42 19.80 -2.94 24.52
N LEU A 43 19.24 -2.51 23.39
CA LEU A 43 19.44 -3.15 22.09
C LEU A 43 19.69 -2.12 20.97
N PHE A 44 20.27 -2.58 19.88
CA PHE A 44 20.33 -1.86 18.61
C PHE A 44 19.25 -2.35 17.67
N VAL A 45 18.53 -1.45 16.98
CA VAL A 45 17.43 -1.83 16.07
C VAL A 45 17.49 -1.09 14.74
N THR A 46 17.19 -1.80 13.66
CA THR A 46 17.13 -1.25 12.29
C THR A 46 15.75 -0.67 11.98
N PRO A 47 15.62 0.26 11.01
CA PRO A 47 14.30 0.71 10.56
C PRO A 47 13.54 -0.36 9.76
N LYS A 48 14.28 -1.22 9.04
CA LYS A 48 13.78 -2.37 8.27
C LYS A 48 14.91 -3.36 7.95
N TRP A 49 14.57 -4.59 7.57
CA TRP A 49 15.51 -5.57 7.03
C TRP A 49 16.10 -5.12 5.67
N SER A 50 17.33 -5.53 5.41
CA SER A 50 18.00 -5.48 4.10
C SER A 50 19.13 -6.51 4.08
N PRO A 51 19.55 -7.02 2.90
CA PRO A 51 20.64 -7.99 2.79
C PRO A 51 21.90 -7.60 3.59
N ALA A 52 22.40 -6.37 3.42
CA ALA A 52 23.58 -5.90 4.13
C ALA A 52 23.43 -5.83 5.68
N ARG A 53 22.21 -5.69 6.19
CA ARG A 53 21.94 -5.68 7.64
C ARG A 53 21.86 -7.09 8.20
N GLU A 54 21.31 -8.01 7.41
CA GLU A 54 21.33 -9.44 7.71
C GLU A 54 22.75 -9.97 7.69
N ASP A 55 23.56 -9.62 6.68
CA ASP A 55 24.97 -10.02 6.60
C ASP A 55 25.76 -9.56 7.83
N LEU A 56 25.60 -8.28 8.22
CA LEU A 56 26.25 -7.76 9.43
C LEU A 56 25.74 -8.45 10.70
N ALA A 57 24.45 -8.75 10.80
CA ALA A 57 23.90 -9.42 11.97
C ALA A 57 24.41 -10.87 12.08
N LEU A 58 24.46 -11.61 10.98
CA LEU A 58 25.03 -12.95 10.91
C LEU A 58 26.52 -12.95 11.22
N GLU A 59 27.27 -11.97 10.71
CA GLU A 59 28.69 -11.83 11.03
C GLU A 59 28.93 -11.61 12.53
N LEU A 60 28.12 -10.76 13.17
CA LEU A 60 28.30 -10.39 14.58
C LEU A 60 27.75 -11.43 15.56
N ALA A 61 26.66 -12.12 15.21
CA ALA A 61 25.92 -13.02 16.11
C ALA A 61 25.97 -14.50 15.71
N GLY A 62 26.46 -14.84 14.51
CA GLY A 62 26.49 -16.19 13.95
C GLY A 62 25.14 -16.65 13.37
N GLU A 63 24.03 -16.29 14.01
CA GLU A 63 22.67 -16.62 13.58
C GLU A 63 21.68 -15.49 13.91
N ILE A 64 20.54 -15.49 13.24
CA ILE A 64 19.43 -14.58 13.52
C ILE A 64 18.25 -15.40 14.02
N GLN A 65 17.92 -15.24 15.30
CA GLN A 65 16.82 -15.92 15.96
C GLN A 65 15.47 -15.22 15.72
N PRO A 66 14.33 -15.90 15.89
CA PRO A 66 13.05 -15.22 15.94
C PRO A 66 13.00 -14.28 17.15
N GLU A 67 12.45 -13.09 16.97
CA GLU A 67 12.21 -12.17 18.07
C GLU A 67 11.12 -12.72 18.99
N GLU A 68 11.47 -12.99 20.25
CA GLU A 68 10.55 -13.56 21.25
C GLU A 68 9.47 -12.57 21.69
N MET A 69 9.78 -11.27 21.76
CA MET A 69 8.82 -10.27 22.22
C MET A 69 7.99 -9.72 21.06
N THR A 70 6.69 -10.00 21.09
CA THR A 70 5.70 -9.52 20.11
C THR A 70 5.61 -7.99 20.11
N LEU A 71 5.06 -7.40 19.03
CA LEU A 71 4.78 -5.96 19.01
C LEU A 71 3.76 -5.55 20.08
N ALA A 72 2.83 -6.44 20.41
CA ALA A 72 1.85 -6.21 21.48
C ALA A 72 2.53 -6.08 22.84
N GLU A 73 3.41 -7.02 23.19
CA GLU A 73 4.17 -6.97 24.46
C GLU A 73 5.13 -5.79 24.51
N ARG A 74 5.81 -5.45 23.40
CA ARG A 74 6.62 -4.22 23.32
C ARG A 74 5.80 -2.96 23.53
N ALA A 75 4.58 -2.93 22.98
CA ALA A 75 3.68 -1.80 23.15
C ALA A 75 3.20 -1.72 24.60
N GLN A 76 2.84 -2.84 25.22
CA GLN A 76 2.45 -2.93 26.62
C GLN A 76 3.57 -2.46 27.56
N ALA A 77 4.78 -3.01 27.44
CA ALA A 77 5.93 -2.59 28.25
C ALA A 77 6.30 -1.11 28.05
N LYS A 78 5.96 -0.53 26.89
CA LYS A 78 6.10 0.90 26.64
C LYS A 78 4.96 1.71 27.28
N ALA A 79 3.71 1.26 27.18
CA ALA A 79 2.56 1.88 27.80
C ALA A 79 2.73 1.93 29.33
N GLU A 80 3.06 0.81 29.97
CA GLU A 80 3.31 0.73 31.42
C GLU A 80 4.37 1.71 31.90
N ARG A 81 5.46 1.90 31.14
CA ARG A 81 6.50 2.90 31.47
C ARG A 81 5.99 4.34 31.34
N LEU A 82 5.11 4.60 30.39
CA LEU A 82 4.49 5.91 30.21
C LEU A 82 3.48 6.18 31.32
N ASP A 83 2.71 5.17 31.75
CA ASP A 83 1.79 5.26 32.88
C ASP A 83 2.52 5.51 34.20
N GLN A 84 3.61 4.80 34.45
CA GLN A 84 4.47 5.08 35.62
C GLN A 84 5.03 6.50 35.60
N LEU A 85 5.32 7.05 34.41
CA LEU A 85 5.76 8.43 34.26
C LEU A 85 4.61 9.40 34.53
N ALA A 86 3.40 9.11 34.04
CA ALA A 86 2.20 9.88 34.32
C ALA A 86 1.89 9.92 35.82
N GLU A 87 1.92 8.77 36.50
CA GLU A 87 1.69 8.63 37.94
C GLU A 87 2.68 9.49 38.73
N LYS A 88 3.98 9.43 38.40
CA LYS A 88 4.99 10.31 39.02
C LYS A 88 4.67 11.80 38.83
N ARG A 89 4.12 12.18 37.68
CA ARG A 89 3.72 13.59 37.42
C ARG A 89 2.45 13.97 38.17
N TYR A 90 1.48 13.07 38.34
CA TYR A 90 0.32 13.30 39.20
C TYR A 90 0.71 13.44 40.67
N GLN A 91 1.62 12.60 41.18
CA GLN A 91 2.13 12.74 42.54
C GLN A 91 2.79 14.10 42.77
N GLN A 92 3.57 14.59 41.79
CA GLN A 92 4.13 15.94 41.81
C GLN A 92 3.05 17.03 41.78
N ALA A 93 2.05 16.89 40.91
CA ALA A 93 0.93 17.82 40.82
C ALA A 93 0.18 17.93 42.16
N ASN A 94 -0.18 16.79 42.75
CA ASN A 94 -0.85 16.69 44.04
C ASN A 94 0.00 17.29 45.17
N ALA A 95 1.33 17.07 45.17
CA ALA A 95 2.22 17.68 46.14
C ALA A 95 2.25 19.21 46.02
N PHE A 96 2.35 19.75 44.80
CA PHE A 96 2.29 21.19 44.58
C PHE A 96 0.93 21.80 44.91
N GLN A 97 -0.17 21.09 44.63
CA GLN A 97 -1.52 21.52 44.99
C GLN A 97 -1.71 21.56 46.50
N ARG A 98 -1.21 20.55 47.24
CA ARG A 98 -1.20 20.56 48.71
C ARG A 98 -0.40 21.75 49.25
N ALA A 99 0.82 21.98 48.73
CA ALA A 99 1.63 23.13 49.14
C ALA A 99 0.94 24.47 48.86
N ALA A 100 0.28 24.62 47.70
CA ALA A 100 -0.52 25.81 47.40
C ALA A 100 -1.68 26.00 48.38
N ARG A 101 -2.39 24.91 48.73
CA ARG A 101 -3.51 24.93 49.69
C ARG A 101 -3.06 25.25 51.11
N GLU A 102 -1.89 24.78 51.52
CA GLU A 102 -1.28 25.14 52.81
C GLU A 102 -0.92 26.63 52.84
N LEU A 103 -0.26 27.14 51.79
CA LEU A 103 0.10 28.56 51.68
C LEU A 103 -1.13 29.47 51.62
N SER A 104 -2.23 29.03 51.00
CA SER A 104 -3.46 29.82 50.93
C SER A 104 -4.13 30.05 52.28
N GLN A 105 -3.84 29.21 53.30
CA GLN A 105 -4.36 29.41 54.66
C GLN A 105 -3.93 30.75 55.27
N ALA A 106 -2.78 31.30 54.85
CA ALA A 106 -2.33 32.63 55.30
C ALA A 106 -3.24 33.78 54.82
N PHE A 107 -4.14 33.52 53.87
CA PHE A 107 -5.12 34.46 53.33
C PHE A 107 -6.56 34.00 53.57
N ALA A 108 -6.76 33.00 54.43
CA ALA A 108 -8.10 32.52 54.79
C ALA A 108 -8.96 33.67 55.32
N ASN A 109 -10.27 33.61 55.08
CA ASN A 109 -11.23 34.66 55.43
C ASN A 109 -11.02 36.01 54.70
N GLY A 110 -10.31 36.00 53.57
CA GLY A 110 -10.19 37.18 52.70
C GLY A 110 -9.29 38.28 53.26
N GLN A 111 -8.34 37.94 54.13
CA GLN A 111 -7.41 38.91 54.73
C GLN A 111 -6.57 39.58 53.63
N PRO A 112 -6.73 40.90 53.38
CA PRO A 112 -5.98 41.57 52.33
C PRO A 112 -4.51 41.76 52.74
N ILE A 113 -3.63 41.90 51.75
CA ILE A 113 -2.25 42.31 52.01
C ILE A 113 -2.26 43.76 52.52
N LEU A 114 -1.85 43.95 53.77
CA LEU A 114 -1.78 45.27 54.41
C LEU A 114 -0.57 46.05 53.86
N ILE A 115 -0.83 47.03 53.00
CA ILE A 115 0.20 47.88 52.37
C ILE A 115 0.80 48.82 53.42
N GLY A 116 2.14 48.88 53.48
CA GLY A 116 2.88 49.72 54.43
C GLY A 116 3.05 49.11 55.83
N HIS A 117 2.53 47.91 56.09
CA HIS A 117 2.71 47.21 57.36
C HIS A 117 3.99 46.36 57.36
N HIS A 118 4.62 46.15 58.52
CA HIS A 118 5.86 45.36 58.63
C HIS A 118 5.74 43.90 58.12
N SER A 119 4.51 43.38 58.02
CA SER A 119 4.21 42.03 57.52
C SER A 119 3.99 41.95 56.00
N GLU A 120 3.95 43.08 55.28
CA GLU A 120 3.65 43.14 53.84
C GLU A 120 4.57 42.24 53.01
N ALA A 121 5.88 42.36 53.21
CA ALA A 121 6.89 41.61 52.47
C ALA A 121 6.72 40.09 52.62
N LYS A 122 6.36 39.63 53.82
CA LYS A 122 6.08 38.21 54.11
C LYS A 122 4.82 37.76 53.38
N ALA A 123 3.75 38.56 53.42
CA ALA A 123 2.49 38.24 52.75
C ALA A 123 2.67 38.14 51.22
N ARG A 124 3.34 39.12 50.58
CA ARG A 124 3.64 39.07 49.14
C ARG A 124 4.45 37.83 48.75
N LYS A 125 5.47 37.49 49.53
CA LYS A 125 6.29 36.29 49.27
C LYS A 125 5.49 34.98 49.43
N THR A 126 4.57 34.92 50.38
CA THR A 126 3.66 33.77 50.54
C THR A 126 2.71 33.65 49.35
N GLN A 127 2.15 34.76 48.88
CA GLN A 127 1.29 34.81 47.69
C GLN A 127 2.04 34.35 46.44
N GLU A 128 3.26 34.85 46.22
CA GLU A 128 4.12 34.45 45.10
C GLU A 128 4.42 32.94 45.12
N ARG A 129 4.78 32.39 46.29
CA ARG A 129 5.02 30.94 46.46
C ARG A 129 3.77 30.12 46.19
N MET A 130 2.60 30.60 46.62
CA MET A 130 1.31 29.96 46.36
C MET A 130 1.03 29.90 44.85
N HIS A 131 1.14 31.02 44.14
CA HIS A 131 0.96 31.05 42.68
C HIS A 131 1.97 30.17 41.96
N SER A 132 3.25 30.22 42.34
CA SER A 132 4.28 29.35 41.78
C SER A 132 3.99 27.87 41.99
N ALA A 133 3.46 27.48 43.17
CA ALA A 133 3.04 26.12 43.44
C ALA A 133 1.82 25.73 42.58
N MET A 134 0.82 26.61 42.43
CA MET A 134 -0.32 26.38 41.53
C MET A 134 0.13 26.18 40.08
N ASP A 135 1.02 27.03 39.57
CA ASP A 135 1.56 26.93 38.21
C ASP A 135 2.31 25.60 38.00
N LYS A 136 3.10 25.18 38.99
CA LYS A 136 3.82 23.90 38.96
C LYS A 136 2.85 22.70 39.03
N ALA A 137 1.77 22.81 39.80
CA ALA A 137 0.73 21.79 39.86
C ALA A 137 0.09 21.59 38.47
N ILE A 138 -0.38 22.69 37.86
CA ILE A 138 -1.00 22.67 36.53
C ILE A 138 -0.03 22.15 35.46
N LYS A 139 1.24 22.58 35.49
CA LYS A 139 2.26 22.07 34.54
C LYS A 139 2.50 20.58 34.71
N SER A 140 2.57 20.09 35.94
CA SER A 140 2.78 18.67 36.23
C SER A 140 1.58 17.83 35.82
N GLU A 141 0.36 18.30 36.07
CA GLU A 141 -0.88 17.66 35.63
C GLU A 141 -0.98 17.58 34.11
N LYS A 142 -0.67 18.68 33.38
CA LYS A 142 -0.60 18.66 31.91
C LYS A 142 0.40 17.64 31.39
N LEU A 143 1.55 17.50 32.04
CA LEU A 143 2.55 16.49 31.69
C LEU A 143 2.04 15.07 31.97
N ALA A 144 1.31 14.85 33.06
CA ALA A 144 0.70 13.56 33.36
C ALA A 144 -0.31 13.16 32.26
N ASN A 145 -1.24 14.06 31.92
CA ASN A 145 -2.21 13.85 30.85
C ASN A 145 -1.54 13.59 29.49
N TYR A 146 -0.43 14.30 29.20
CA TYR A 146 0.36 14.05 27.99
C TYR A 146 0.91 12.63 27.94
N TRP A 147 1.44 12.11 29.06
CA TRP A 147 1.98 10.75 29.09
C TRP A 147 0.89 9.68 29.00
N LEU A 148 -0.27 9.87 29.63
CA LEU A 148 -1.43 8.99 29.47
C LEU A 148 -1.90 8.93 28.01
N TYR A 149 -2.10 10.08 27.36
CA TYR A 149 -2.45 10.14 25.94
C TYR A 149 -1.43 9.39 25.05
N ARG A 150 -0.14 9.48 25.40
CA ARG A 150 0.92 8.75 24.70
C ARG A 150 0.89 7.25 24.96
N ALA A 151 0.48 6.80 26.14
CA ALA A 151 0.29 5.38 26.46
C ALA A 151 -0.87 4.80 25.63
N GLU A 152 -2.03 5.46 25.65
CA GLU A 152 -3.19 5.11 24.82
C GLU A 152 -2.83 5.02 23.33
N GLY A 153 -2.07 6.01 22.83
CA GLY A 153 -1.62 6.00 21.44
C GLY A 153 -0.68 4.84 21.09
N VAL A 154 0.11 4.34 22.04
CA VAL A 154 0.98 3.17 21.85
C VAL A 154 0.15 1.89 21.72
N GLU A 155 -0.83 1.70 22.60
CA GLU A 155 -1.74 0.54 22.56
C GLU A 155 -2.61 0.56 21.31
N ALA A 156 -3.21 1.70 20.98
CA ALA A 156 -4.00 1.88 19.77
C ALA A 156 -3.19 1.57 18.50
N HIS A 157 -1.91 1.93 18.46
CA HIS A 157 -1.04 1.61 17.35
C HIS A 157 -0.79 0.10 17.22
N ALA A 158 -0.56 -0.61 18.32
CA ALA A 158 -0.37 -2.05 18.32
C ALA A 158 -1.65 -2.78 17.86
N ASN A 159 -2.81 -2.39 18.40
CA ASN A 159 -4.11 -2.92 18.00
C ASN A 159 -4.39 -2.67 16.51
N HIS A 160 -4.06 -1.47 16.02
CA HIS A 160 -4.18 -1.15 14.59
C HIS A 160 -3.30 -2.06 13.72
N LYS A 161 -2.06 -2.34 14.13
CA LYS A 161 -1.13 -3.21 13.37
C LYS A 161 -1.61 -4.65 13.25
N ASN A 162 -2.35 -5.13 14.26
CA ASN A 162 -2.92 -6.47 14.33
C ASN A 162 -4.29 -6.61 13.68
N ASN A 163 -4.93 -5.51 13.28
CA ASN A 163 -6.25 -5.53 12.66
C ASN A 163 -6.24 -6.34 11.34
N PRO A 164 -7.18 -7.28 11.12
CA PRO A 164 -7.22 -8.13 9.91
C PRO A 164 -7.23 -7.34 8.59
N LYS A 165 -7.93 -6.20 8.55
CA LYS A 165 -7.95 -5.32 7.36
C LYS A 165 -6.59 -4.72 7.08
N VAL A 166 -5.84 -4.37 8.11
CA VAL A 166 -4.48 -3.83 7.99
C VAL A 166 -3.51 -4.89 7.50
N ARG A 167 -3.65 -6.14 7.95
CA ARG A 167 -2.88 -7.29 7.43
C ARG A 167 -3.20 -7.57 5.96
N ALA A 168 -4.47 -7.63 5.59
CA ALA A 168 -4.89 -7.79 4.20
C ALA A 168 -4.33 -6.68 3.28
N ASN A 169 -4.30 -5.44 3.76
CA ASN A 169 -3.66 -4.33 3.02
C ASN A 169 -2.14 -4.51 2.90
N ARG A 170 -1.48 -5.03 3.93
CA ARG A 170 -0.04 -5.32 3.90
C ARG A 170 0.29 -6.44 2.92
N ILE A 171 -0.53 -7.49 2.85
CA ILE A 171 -0.42 -8.55 1.82
C ILE A 171 -0.48 -7.94 0.42
N LYS A 172 -1.45 -7.04 0.16
CA LYS A 172 -1.54 -6.33 -1.13
C LYS A 172 -0.29 -5.50 -1.45
N THR A 173 0.28 -4.82 -0.44
CA THR A 173 1.54 -4.08 -0.60
C THR A 173 2.70 -5.03 -0.92
N LEU A 174 2.85 -6.13 -0.19
CA LEU A 174 3.91 -7.12 -0.42
C LEU A 174 3.80 -7.78 -1.80
N LEU A 175 2.58 -8.10 -2.26
CA LEU A 175 2.35 -8.60 -3.62
C LEU A 175 2.66 -7.54 -4.68
N ALA A 176 2.44 -6.25 -4.40
CA ALA A 176 2.87 -5.18 -5.29
C ALA A 176 4.41 -5.09 -5.36
N GLU A 177 5.09 -5.12 -4.21
CA GLU A 177 6.56 -5.13 -4.13
C GLU A 177 7.16 -6.32 -4.87
N LEU A 178 6.57 -7.52 -4.72
CA LEU A 178 6.97 -8.73 -5.45
C LEU A 178 6.85 -8.52 -6.97
N ARG A 179 5.72 -7.97 -7.44
CA ARG A 179 5.51 -7.66 -8.86
C ARG A 179 6.44 -6.57 -9.39
N ASP A 180 6.79 -5.57 -8.57
CA ASP A 180 7.78 -4.55 -8.91
C ASP A 180 9.15 -5.20 -9.14
N MET A 181 9.61 -6.04 -8.22
CA MET A 181 10.90 -6.72 -8.35
C MET A 181 10.95 -7.69 -9.54
N GLN A 182 9.85 -8.42 -9.77
CA GLN A 182 9.72 -9.35 -10.89
C GLN A 182 9.67 -8.63 -12.25
N ARG A 183 9.14 -7.39 -12.32
CA ARG A 183 9.10 -6.61 -13.58
C ARG A 183 10.49 -6.36 -14.16
N ASP A 184 11.47 -6.06 -13.33
CA ASP A 184 12.86 -5.86 -13.77
C ASP A 184 13.47 -7.17 -14.31
N ILE A 185 13.21 -8.30 -13.64
CA ILE A 185 13.65 -9.64 -14.07
C ILE A 185 13.01 -10.00 -15.41
N ASN A 186 11.70 -9.80 -15.53
CA ASN A 186 10.95 -10.03 -16.76
C ASN A 186 11.51 -9.19 -17.92
N HIS A 187 11.77 -7.89 -17.67
CA HIS A 187 12.36 -7.01 -18.67
C HIS A 187 13.75 -7.50 -19.11
N ALA A 188 14.59 -7.93 -18.17
CA ALA A 188 15.92 -8.46 -18.47
C ALA A 188 15.86 -9.75 -19.32
N HIS A 189 14.97 -10.69 -19.02
CA HIS A 189 14.75 -11.88 -19.85
C HIS A 189 14.30 -11.53 -21.26
N LEU A 190 13.38 -10.56 -21.41
CA LEU A 190 12.93 -10.10 -22.73
C LEU A 190 14.05 -9.41 -23.51
N CYS A 191 14.91 -8.63 -22.84
CA CYS A 191 16.09 -8.04 -23.46
C CYS A 191 17.08 -9.10 -23.94
N LEU A 192 17.35 -10.14 -23.13
CA LEU A 192 18.20 -11.26 -23.56
C LEU A 192 17.65 -11.94 -24.80
N ALA A 193 16.37 -12.31 -24.79
CA ALA A 193 15.73 -12.96 -25.94
C ALA A 193 15.75 -12.09 -27.21
N ALA A 194 15.70 -10.76 -27.07
CA ALA A 194 15.87 -9.84 -28.19
C ALA A 194 17.32 -9.82 -28.69
N TRP A 195 18.30 -9.68 -27.79
CA TRP A 195 19.72 -9.62 -28.15
C TRP A 195 20.27 -10.95 -28.69
N GLU A 196 19.70 -12.09 -28.31
CA GLU A 196 20.01 -13.40 -28.92
C GLU A 196 19.67 -13.44 -30.41
N ARG A 197 18.60 -12.74 -30.82
CA ARG A 197 18.14 -12.68 -32.22
C ARG A 197 18.83 -11.59 -33.03
N ILE A 198 19.23 -10.50 -32.39
CA ILE A 198 19.86 -9.34 -33.03
C ILE A 198 21.37 -9.57 -33.06
N THR A 199 21.90 -10.02 -34.19
CA THR A 199 23.32 -10.43 -34.32
C THR A 199 24.13 -9.59 -35.32
N THR A 200 23.50 -8.93 -36.29
CA THR A 200 24.19 -8.12 -37.30
C THR A 200 24.49 -6.71 -36.80
N ASP A 201 25.62 -6.13 -37.19
CA ASP A 201 26.08 -4.82 -36.72
C ASP A 201 25.08 -3.69 -37.03
N GLU A 202 24.45 -3.71 -38.20
CA GLU A 202 23.42 -2.73 -38.58
C GLU A 202 22.18 -2.86 -37.69
N ALA A 203 21.72 -4.08 -37.43
CA ALA A 203 20.57 -4.32 -36.57
C ALA A 203 20.87 -3.92 -35.12
N ILE A 204 22.10 -4.18 -34.65
CA ILE A 204 22.56 -3.77 -33.31
C ILE A 204 22.53 -2.25 -33.19
N LYS A 205 23.14 -1.52 -34.12
CA LYS A 205 23.14 -0.03 -34.13
C LYS A 205 21.72 0.52 -34.02
N ILE A 206 20.77 -0.05 -34.78
CA ILE A 206 19.36 0.35 -34.69
C ILE A 206 18.77 0.01 -33.33
N ALA A 207 19.01 -1.20 -32.81
CA ALA A 207 18.40 -1.71 -31.58
C ALA A 207 18.88 -0.98 -30.31
N LEU A 208 20.12 -0.49 -30.27
CA LEU A 208 20.68 0.23 -29.12
C LEU A 208 19.85 1.47 -28.73
N GLY A 209 19.23 2.14 -29.70
CA GLY A 209 18.35 3.29 -29.50
C GLY A 209 16.86 2.94 -29.35
N ARG A 210 16.51 1.65 -29.21
CA ARG A 210 15.11 1.18 -29.17
C ARG A 210 14.76 0.58 -27.81
N GLY A 211 13.47 0.36 -27.61
CA GLY A 211 12.93 -0.24 -26.39
C GLY A 211 11.82 -1.22 -26.69
N LEU A 212 11.59 -2.09 -25.73
CA LEU A 212 10.41 -2.92 -25.60
C LEU A 212 9.32 -2.13 -24.89
N THR A 213 8.10 -2.67 -24.86
CA THR A 213 7.01 -2.10 -24.04
C THR A 213 7.36 -2.03 -22.55
N THR A 214 8.32 -2.84 -22.10
CA THR A 214 8.76 -2.92 -20.70
C THR A 214 9.93 -1.99 -20.36
N GLY A 215 10.59 -1.38 -21.34
CA GLY A 215 11.77 -0.55 -21.11
C GLY A 215 12.80 -0.57 -22.26
N PRO A 216 13.89 0.20 -22.16
CA PRO A 216 14.94 0.28 -23.18
C PRO A 216 15.69 -1.05 -23.35
N LEU A 217 16.14 -1.37 -24.56
CA LEU A 217 16.91 -2.60 -24.83
C LEU A 217 18.36 -2.53 -24.34
N ALA A 218 18.91 -1.32 -24.23
CA ALA A 218 20.28 -1.05 -23.84
C ALA A 218 20.34 0.18 -22.94
N HIS A 219 21.48 0.35 -22.27
CA HIS A 219 21.77 1.57 -21.54
C HIS A 219 21.83 2.77 -22.52
N TRP A 220 21.32 3.92 -22.08
CA TRP A 220 21.03 5.09 -22.93
C TRP A 220 22.27 5.66 -23.66
N ASP A 221 23.47 5.39 -23.16
CA ASP A 221 24.72 5.91 -23.72
C ASP A 221 25.37 5.01 -24.79
N LEU A 222 24.94 3.75 -24.93
CA LEU A 222 25.64 2.79 -25.80
C LEU A 222 25.56 3.17 -27.28
N SER A 223 24.42 3.71 -27.74
CA SER A 223 24.28 4.19 -29.12
C SER A 223 25.32 5.26 -29.45
N TRP A 224 25.51 6.22 -28.53
CA TRP A 224 26.48 7.30 -28.70
C TRP A 224 27.92 6.82 -28.70
N LYS A 225 28.27 5.83 -27.87
CA LYS A 225 29.62 5.24 -27.85
C LYS A 225 29.94 4.52 -29.16
N VAL A 226 28.96 3.83 -29.75
CA VAL A 226 29.12 3.19 -31.06
C VAL A 226 29.26 4.22 -32.17
N GLU A 227 28.45 5.28 -32.16
CA GLU A 227 28.53 6.37 -33.15
C GLU A 227 29.87 7.11 -33.12
N ARG A 228 30.45 7.29 -31.92
CA ARG A 228 31.77 7.93 -31.74
C ARG A 228 32.94 6.99 -32.03
N GLY A 229 32.69 5.71 -32.31
CA GLY A 229 33.73 4.70 -32.50
C GLY A 229 34.46 4.31 -31.21
N GLU A 230 33.91 4.65 -30.03
CA GLU A 230 34.44 4.25 -28.72
C GLU A 230 34.16 2.77 -28.41
N LEU A 231 33.10 2.20 -28.99
CA LEU A 231 32.74 0.79 -28.91
C LEU A 231 32.34 0.27 -30.29
N THR A 232 32.65 -0.99 -30.58
CA THR A 232 32.04 -1.70 -31.71
C THR A 232 30.58 -2.05 -31.41
N PRO A 233 29.73 -2.26 -32.44
CA PRO A 233 28.35 -2.73 -32.23
C PRO A 233 28.30 -4.03 -31.41
N GLN A 234 29.19 -4.99 -31.68
CA GLN A 234 29.22 -6.26 -30.96
C GLN A 234 29.59 -6.10 -29.49
N GLU A 235 30.55 -5.22 -29.15
CA GLU A 235 30.87 -4.91 -27.75
C GLU A 235 29.69 -4.25 -27.02
N ALA A 236 28.99 -3.32 -27.69
CA ALA A 236 27.80 -2.70 -27.13
C ALA A 236 26.65 -3.71 -26.91
N ARG A 237 26.46 -4.65 -27.84
CA ARG A 237 25.54 -5.79 -27.67
C ARG A 237 25.93 -6.65 -26.47
N GLN A 238 27.21 -7.00 -26.34
CA GLN A 238 27.67 -7.80 -25.21
C GLN A 238 27.45 -7.07 -23.88
N TYR A 239 27.70 -5.77 -23.81
CA TYR A 239 27.41 -4.96 -22.62
C TYR A 239 25.93 -5.01 -22.23
N ALA A 240 25.02 -4.94 -23.21
CA ALA A 240 23.58 -5.03 -22.98
C ALA A 240 23.17 -6.44 -22.47
N ILE A 241 23.74 -7.50 -23.05
CA ILE A 241 23.55 -8.88 -22.57
C ILE A 241 24.06 -9.03 -21.12
N ASP A 242 25.24 -8.51 -20.82
CA ASP A 242 25.83 -8.57 -19.48
C ASP A 242 25.00 -7.79 -18.46
N ALA A 243 24.41 -6.66 -18.85
CA ALA A 243 23.51 -5.88 -18.00
C ALA A 243 22.22 -6.65 -17.67
N ALA A 244 21.62 -7.32 -18.65
CA ALA A 244 20.46 -8.15 -18.44
C ALA A 244 20.79 -9.36 -17.56
N ASN A 245 21.91 -10.06 -17.81
CA ASN A 245 22.39 -11.16 -16.98
C ASN A 245 22.67 -10.73 -15.53
N ARG A 246 23.28 -9.55 -15.32
CA ARG A 246 23.49 -8.98 -13.99
C ARG A 246 22.18 -8.73 -13.25
N THR A 247 21.10 -8.39 -13.96
CA THR A 247 19.78 -8.16 -13.36
C THR A 247 19.13 -9.49 -12.95
N ILE A 248 19.21 -10.51 -13.80
CA ILE A 248 18.66 -11.85 -13.55
C ILE A 248 19.39 -12.55 -12.40
N ARG A 249 20.72 -12.47 -12.37
CA ARG A 249 21.58 -13.13 -11.37
C ARG A 249 21.85 -12.28 -10.13
N ASN A 250 21.10 -11.20 -9.93
CA ASN A 250 21.33 -10.29 -8.81
C ASN A 250 20.93 -10.94 -7.47
N ASP A 251 21.92 -11.26 -6.64
CA ASP A 251 21.68 -11.92 -5.35
C ASP A 251 20.87 -11.06 -4.38
N TYR A 252 21.08 -9.75 -4.35
CA TYR A 252 20.30 -8.85 -3.49
C TYR A 252 18.81 -8.90 -3.85
N ARG A 253 18.49 -8.87 -5.14
CA ARG A 253 17.10 -8.96 -5.62
C ARG A 253 16.48 -10.30 -5.25
N ARG A 254 17.21 -11.41 -5.44
CA ARG A 254 16.80 -12.75 -5.01
C ARG A 254 16.45 -12.75 -3.52
N ARG A 255 17.34 -12.25 -2.66
CA ARG A 255 17.13 -12.17 -1.21
C ARG A 255 15.92 -11.30 -0.84
N TYR A 256 15.70 -10.17 -1.52
CA TYR A 256 14.50 -9.35 -1.29
C TYR A 256 13.20 -10.05 -1.70
N ILE A 257 13.21 -10.85 -2.78
CA ILE A 257 12.07 -11.66 -3.22
C ILE A 257 11.78 -12.74 -2.17
N GLU A 258 12.79 -13.54 -1.79
CA GLU A 258 12.68 -14.58 -0.76
C GLU A 258 12.15 -14.00 0.56
N HIS A 259 12.71 -12.87 1.00
CA HIS A 259 12.26 -12.16 2.20
C HIS A 259 10.80 -11.69 2.10
N THR A 260 10.39 -11.17 0.95
CA THR A 260 9.01 -10.74 0.72
C THR A 260 8.04 -11.92 0.74
N LEU A 261 8.44 -13.06 0.18
CA LEU A 261 7.65 -14.30 0.21
C LEU A 261 7.49 -14.84 1.63
N ASN A 262 8.56 -14.85 2.43
CA ASN A 262 8.49 -15.24 3.85
C ASN A 262 7.54 -14.33 4.63
N ARG A 263 7.60 -13.02 4.38
CA ARG A 263 6.67 -12.05 4.99
C ARG A 263 5.22 -12.23 4.52
N LEU A 264 5.00 -12.59 3.25
CA LEU A 264 3.67 -12.93 2.75
C LEU A 264 3.11 -14.16 3.47
N SER A 265 3.93 -15.19 3.64
CA SER A 265 3.57 -16.40 4.40
C SER A 265 3.12 -16.04 5.82
N TYR A 266 3.94 -15.24 6.53
CA TYR A 266 3.63 -14.77 7.88
C TYR A 266 2.29 -14.03 7.98
N GLU A 267 2.04 -13.06 7.09
CA GLU A 267 0.79 -12.29 7.15
C GLU A 267 -0.44 -13.14 6.80
N ARG A 268 -0.30 -14.15 5.95
CA ARG A 268 -1.37 -15.08 5.59
C ARG A 268 -1.69 -16.03 6.72
N GLU A 269 -0.67 -16.61 7.36
CA GLU A 269 -0.83 -17.49 8.51
C GLU A 269 -1.62 -16.80 9.63
N LEU A 270 -1.35 -15.52 9.89
CA LEU A 270 -2.06 -14.73 10.90
C LEU A 270 -3.49 -14.33 10.52
N LEU A 271 -3.89 -14.46 9.26
CA LEU A 271 -5.30 -14.32 8.84
C LEU A 271 -6.05 -15.65 8.88
N GLY A 272 -5.35 -16.78 8.99
CA GLY A 272 -5.89 -18.13 8.90
C GLY A 272 -5.91 -18.68 7.47
N PRO A 273 -6.18 -19.98 7.32
CA PRO A 273 -6.16 -20.65 6.02
C PRO A 273 -7.30 -20.16 5.11
N VAL A 274 -7.02 -20.10 3.81
CA VAL A 274 -8.03 -19.87 2.77
C VAL A 274 -8.72 -21.20 2.46
N ALA A 275 -10.03 -21.15 2.20
CA ALA A 275 -10.77 -22.33 1.77
C ALA A 275 -10.26 -22.83 0.41
N ARG A 276 -10.17 -24.14 0.24
CA ARG A 276 -9.83 -24.75 -1.05
C ARG A 276 -10.93 -24.43 -2.06
N TYR A 277 -10.53 -24.03 -3.27
CA TYR A 277 -11.50 -23.66 -4.30
C TYR A 277 -12.11 -24.91 -4.95
N GLU A 278 -13.42 -25.09 -4.78
CA GLU A 278 -14.16 -26.25 -5.31
C GLU A 278 -14.84 -26.00 -6.66
N GLY A 279 -14.72 -24.78 -7.20
CA GLY A 279 -15.30 -24.45 -8.51
C GLY A 279 -14.48 -24.96 -9.70
N GLU A 280 -15.00 -24.67 -10.90
CA GLU A 280 -14.32 -24.96 -12.16
C GLU A 280 -13.16 -23.98 -12.38
N LEU A 281 -11.94 -24.51 -12.54
CA LEU A 281 -10.77 -23.71 -12.89
C LEU A 281 -10.82 -23.33 -14.37
N THR A 282 -11.03 -22.04 -14.62
CA THR A 282 -11.00 -21.48 -15.98
C THR A 282 -9.62 -20.88 -16.28
N PRO A 283 -9.24 -20.77 -17.57
CA PRO A 283 -8.02 -20.05 -17.96
C PRO A 283 -7.92 -18.63 -17.41
N VAL A 284 -9.06 -17.95 -17.22
CA VAL A 284 -9.10 -16.59 -16.67
C VAL A 284 -8.67 -16.57 -15.21
N ILE A 285 -9.10 -17.56 -14.41
CA ILE A 285 -8.71 -17.69 -12.99
C ILE A 285 -7.19 -17.92 -12.89
N LEU A 286 -6.66 -18.87 -13.67
CA LEU A 286 -5.22 -19.16 -13.68
C LEU A 286 -4.37 -17.97 -14.09
N GLN A 287 -4.81 -17.23 -15.11
CA GLN A 287 -4.11 -16.02 -15.54
C GLN A 287 -4.18 -14.91 -14.48
N ALA A 288 -5.30 -14.77 -13.76
CA ALA A 288 -5.43 -13.80 -12.67
C ALA A 288 -4.45 -14.14 -11.54
N PHE A 289 -4.42 -15.41 -11.12
CA PHE A 289 -3.46 -15.94 -10.15
C PHE A 289 -2.01 -15.65 -10.57
N ALA A 290 -1.61 -16.07 -11.77
CA ALA A 290 -0.24 -15.88 -12.26
C ALA A 290 0.16 -14.40 -12.32
N ARG A 291 -0.76 -13.49 -12.73
CA ARG A 291 -0.50 -12.04 -12.75
C ARG A 291 -0.31 -11.45 -11.36
N GLU A 292 -1.09 -11.89 -10.39
CA GLU A 292 -0.96 -11.44 -8.99
C GLU A 292 0.41 -11.80 -8.41
N HIS A 293 0.94 -12.95 -8.82
CA HIS A 293 2.27 -13.43 -8.47
C HIS A 293 3.41 -12.89 -9.36
N GLY A 294 3.11 -12.09 -10.38
CA GLY A 294 4.11 -11.37 -11.17
C GLY A 294 4.50 -11.96 -12.53
N ALA A 295 3.79 -12.98 -13.01
CA ALA A 295 3.99 -13.49 -14.37
C ALA A 295 3.73 -12.42 -15.44
N HIS A 296 4.57 -12.37 -16.47
CA HIS A 296 4.45 -11.39 -17.55
C HIS A 296 3.52 -11.89 -18.65
N LYS A 297 2.41 -11.16 -18.87
CA LYS A 297 1.40 -11.46 -19.90
C LYS A 297 1.04 -12.97 -19.97
N PRO A 298 0.65 -13.60 -18.83
CA PRO A 298 0.39 -15.03 -18.84
C PRO A 298 -0.84 -15.34 -19.69
N VAL A 299 -0.78 -16.48 -20.38
CA VAL A 299 -1.85 -17.12 -21.13
C VAL A 299 -2.05 -18.50 -20.53
N ALA A 300 -3.31 -18.92 -20.38
CA ALA A 300 -3.63 -20.24 -19.87
C ALA A 300 -4.48 -21.02 -20.87
N ARG A 301 -4.31 -22.33 -20.92
CA ARG A 301 -5.09 -23.26 -21.74
C ARG A 301 -5.35 -24.56 -20.98
N ILE A 302 -6.41 -25.26 -21.35
CA ILE A 302 -6.75 -26.58 -20.82
C ILE A 302 -6.45 -27.59 -21.93
N ASP A 303 -5.68 -28.62 -21.60
CA ASP A 303 -5.37 -29.73 -22.49
C ASP A 303 -5.68 -31.05 -21.75
N GLY A 304 -6.85 -31.63 -22.07
CA GLY A 304 -7.37 -32.79 -21.34
C GLY A 304 -7.57 -32.50 -19.85
N ALA A 305 -6.82 -33.22 -19.00
CA ALA A 305 -6.85 -33.06 -17.55
C ALA A 305 -5.79 -32.06 -17.01
N THR A 306 -4.93 -31.55 -17.89
CA THR A 306 -3.83 -30.66 -17.54
C THR A 306 -4.22 -29.21 -17.82
N LEU A 307 -3.92 -28.33 -16.88
CA LEU A 307 -4.04 -26.89 -17.08
C LEU A 307 -2.65 -26.27 -17.16
N ILE A 308 -2.41 -25.55 -18.24
CA ILE A 308 -1.10 -25.02 -18.61
C ILE A 308 -1.15 -23.50 -18.53
N VAL A 309 -0.18 -22.90 -17.82
CA VAL A 309 0.07 -21.46 -17.79
C VAL A 309 1.40 -21.18 -18.45
N GLU A 310 1.40 -20.30 -19.45
CA GLU A 310 2.59 -19.88 -20.19
C GLU A 310 2.76 -18.36 -20.05
N SER A 311 3.99 -17.91 -19.81
CA SER A 311 4.36 -16.49 -19.70
C SER A 311 5.37 -16.11 -20.77
N THR A 312 5.30 -14.87 -21.26
CA THR A 312 6.24 -14.37 -22.29
C THR A 312 7.67 -14.18 -21.76
N ALA A 313 7.82 -14.09 -20.44
CA ALA A 313 9.11 -14.11 -19.74
C ALA A 313 9.11 -15.30 -18.75
N ALA A 314 10.27 -15.60 -18.17
CA ALA A 314 10.35 -16.64 -17.12
C ALA A 314 9.32 -16.37 -16.02
N LEU A 315 8.64 -17.43 -15.57
CA LEU A 315 7.71 -17.34 -14.46
C LEU A 315 8.45 -16.90 -13.18
N PRO A 316 7.75 -16.25 -12.24
CA PRO A 316 8.30 -16.01 -10.93
C PRO A 316 8.83 -17.31 -10.32
N LEU A 317 10.03 -17.30 -9.74
CA LEU A 317 10.71 -18.51 -9.28
C LEU A 317 9.92 -19.31 -8.24
N HIS A 318 9.06 -18.66 -7.46
CA HIS A 318 8.17 -19.31 -6.51
C HIS A 318 6.96 -20.01 -7.15
N LEU A 319 6.79 -19.88 -8.48
CA LEU A 319 5.85 -20.67 -9.27
C LEU A 319 6.58 -21.75 -10.08
N ALA A 320 7.55 -21.35 -10.90
CA ALA A 320 8.36 -22.25 -11.72
C ALA A 320 9.64 -21.57 -12.19
N ASN A 321 10.69 -22.35 -12.46
CA ASN A 321 11.92 -21.91 -13.13
C ASN A 321 11.85 -22.17 -14.64
N ASP A 322 10.76 -21.79 -15.28
CA ASP A 322 10.50 -21.97 -16.72
C ASP A 322 9.50 -20.89 -17.20
N THR A 323 9.23 -20.81 -18.49
CA THR A 323 8.15 -19.98 -19.06
C THR A 323 6.79 -20.68 -19.04
N VAL A 324 6.77 -22.00 -18.80
CA VAL A 324 5.57 -22.84 -18.80
C VAL A 324 5.43 -23.56 -17.45
N LEU A 325 4.21 -23.62 -16.93
CA LEU A 325 3.84 -24.42 -15.76
C LEU A 325 2.60 -25.25 -16.08
N GLU A 326 2.74 -26.56 -15.97
CA GLU A 326 1.71 -27.54 -16.26
C GLU A 326 1.37 -28.29 -14.97
N MET A 327 0.09 -28.26 -14.58
CA MET A 327 -0.39 -28.95 -13.37
C MET A 327 -1.82 -29.44 -13.61
N THR A 328 -2.22 -30.46 -12.87
CA THR A 328 -3.62 -30.91 -12.79
C THR A 328 -4.48 -29.88 -12.06
N ALA A 329 -5.81 -29.99 -12.18
CA ALA A 329 -6.73 -29.09 -11.49
C ALA A 329 -6.56 -29.11 -9.96
N ASP A 330 -6.28 -30.27 -9.38
CA ASP A 330 -6.11 -30.39 -7.93
C ASP A 330 -4.80 -29.79 -7.45
N GLU A 331 -3.70 -30.03 -8.16
CA GLU A 331 -2.42 -29.39 -7.86
C GLU A 331 -2.51 -27.86 -7.94
N TRP A 332 -3.26 -27.30 -8.91
CA TRP A 332 -3.52 -25.86 -8.98
C TRP A 332 -4.31 -25.34 -7.77
N ARG A 333 -5.34 -26.07 -7.33
CA ARG A 333 -6.14 -25.70 -6.14
C ARG A 333 -5.28 -25.72 -4.88
N ASP A 334 -4.44 -26.74 -4.74
CA ASP A 334 -3.56 -26.90 -3.59
C ASP A 334 -2.48 -25.82 -3.57
N LEU A 335 -1.93 -25.47 -4.75
CA LEU A 335 -1.02 -24.33 -4.89
C LEU A 335 -1.71 -23.03 -4.49
N MET A 336 -2.90 -22.72 -5.04
CA MET A 336 -3.65 -21.52 -4.70
C MET A 336 -3.96 -21.43 -3.21
N GLN A 337 -4.39 -22.53 -2.61
CA GLN A 337 -4.68 -22.58 -1.18
C GLN A 337 -3.42 -22.38 -0.33
N SER A 338 -2.32 -23.05 -0.66
CA SER A 338 -1.06 -22.97 0.10
C SER A 338 -0.48 -21.56 0.11
N VAL A 339 -0.69 -20.80 -0.96
CA VAL A 339 -0.31 -19.39 -1.04
C VAL A 339 -1.44 -18.45 -0.66
N GLY A 340 -2.51 -18.91 -0.01
CA GLY A 340 -3.61 -18.07 0.47
C GLY A 340 -4.26 -17.21 -0.62
N TYR A 341 -4.36 -17.73 -1.83
CA TYR A 341 -5.06 -17.09 -2.94
C TYR A 341 -6.54 -17.44 -2.89
N GLU A 342 -7.38 -16.42 -2.75
CA GLU A 342 -8.83 -16.55 -2.81
C GLU A 342 -9.29 -16.19 -4.22
N VAL A 343 -9.93 -17.15 -4.89
CA VAL A 343 -10.49 -16.93 -6.24
C VAL A 343 -11.59 -15.87 -6.14
N PRO A 344 -11.46 -14.72 -6.81
CA PRO A 344 -12.46 -13.67 -6.72
C PRO A 344 -13.83 -14.18 -7.19
N GLU A 345 -14.87 -13.91 -6.41
CA GLU A 345 -16.23 -14.20 -6.84
C GLU A 345 -16.55 -13.46 -8.14
N LYS A 346 -17.31 -14.12 -9.01
CA LYS A 346 -17.79 -13.52 -10.23
C LYS A 346 -18.73 -12.37 -9.88
N THR A 347 -18.23 -11.14 -9.89
CA THR A 347 -19.07 -9.95 -9.74
C THR A 347 -20.16 -9.96 -10.81
N ASP A 348 -21.40 -9.65 -10.42
CA ASP A 348 -22.52 -9.58 -11.35
C ASP A 348 -22.18 -8.72 -12.56
N ALA A 349 -22.49 -9.23 -13.75
CA ALA A 349 -22.29 -8.49 -14.97
C ALA A 349 -23.07 -7.17 -14.88
N LYS A 350 -22.38 -6.05 -15.12
CA LYS A 350 -23.05 -4.75 -15.15
C LYS A 350 -24.20 -4.81 -16.16
N PRO A 351 -25.36 -4.19 -15.87
CA PRO A 351 -26.50 -4.19 -16.78
C PRO A 351 -26.11 -3.76 -18.21
N PRO A 352 -26.76 -4.31 -19.24
CA PRO A 352 -26.43 -4.04 -20.64
C PRO A 352 -26.58 -2.55 -20.96
N ILE A 353 -25.76 -2.04 -21.88
CA ILE A 353 -25.91 -0.67 -22.37
C ILE A 353 -26.94 -0.67 -23.50
N LEU A 354 -28.06 0.02 -23.31
CA LEU A 354 -29.10 0.14 -24.33
C LEU A 354 -29.01 1.50 -25.04
N ASN A 355 -29.17 1.48 -26.36
CA ASN A 355 -29.28 2.66 -27.21
C ASN A 355 -30.76 2.93 -27.49
N LEU A 356 -31.38 3.81 -26.69
CA LEU A 356 -32.82 4.01 -26.64
C LEU A 356 -33.21 5.36 -27.24
N ASN A 357 -34.11 5.34 -28.22
CA ASN A 357 -34.67 6.55 -28.81
C ASN A 357 -35.97 6.92 -28.07
N VAL A 358 -35.82 7.61 -26.94
CA VAL A 358 -36.91 8.11 -26.10
C VAL A 358 -36.67 9.58 -25.78
N PRO A 359 -37.65 10.37 -25.33
CA PRO A 359 -37.42 11.78 -25.02
C PRO A 359 -36.45 11.99 -23.85
N GLU A 360 -36.58 11.19 -22.79
CA GLU A 360 -35.85 11.34 -21.54
C GLU A 360 -35.55 9.99 -20.88
N LEU A 361 -34.47 9.94 -20.11
CA LEU A 361 -34.09 8.81 -19.27
C LEU A 361 -33.85 9.26 -17.84
N ARG A 362 -34.24 8.43 -16.86
CA ARG A 362 -34.11 8.75 -15.43
C ARG A 362 -33.05 7.86 -14.79
N ALA A 363 -32.25 8.42 -13.89
CA ALA A 363 -31.30 7.69 -13.04
C ALA A 363 -31.25 8.30 -11.64
N ARG A 364 -30.76 7.55 -10.64
CA ARG A 364 -30.48 8.11 -9.31
C ARG A 364 -29.32 9.11 -9.40
N HIS A 365 -29.47 10.24 -8.71
CA HIS A 365 -28.44 11.27 -8.67
C HIS A 365 -27.14 10.72 -8.04
N ARG A 366 -25.99 11.21 -8.53
CA ARG A 366 -24.67 10.62 -8.20
C ARG A 366 -24.31 10.73 -6.72
N TYR A 367 -24.62 11.88 -6.13
CA TYR A 367 -24.19 12.26 -4.78
C TYR A 367 -25.34 12.20 -3.76
N HIS A 368 -26.58 12.28 -4.24
CA HIS A 368 -27.80 12.28 -3.43
C HIS A 368 -28.69 11.14 -3.95
N ARG A 369 -28.44 9.91 -3.48
CA ARG A 369 -29.09 8.70 -4.04
C ARG A 369 -30.62 8.66 -3.84
N ASP A 370 -31.11 9.51 -2.96
CA ASP A 370 -32.50 9.84 -2.68
C ASP A 370 -33.17 10.67 -3.79
N GLN A 371 -32.39 11.35 -4.64
CA GLN A 371 -32.89 12.19 -5.73
C GLN A 371 -32.84 11.48 -7.08
N ILE A 372 -33.78 11.82 -7.96
CA ILE A 372 -33.86 11.36 -9.34
C ILE A 372 -33.35 12.47 -10.27
N GLU A 373 -32.42 12.12 -11.14
CA GLU A 373 -31.87 12.98 -12.18
C GLU A 373 -32.49 12.59 -13.53
N ILE A 374 -33.01 13.58 -14.26
CA ILE A 374 -33.65 13.42 -15.56
C ILE A 374 -32.66 13.85 -16.64
N PHE A 375 -32.40 12.97 -17.59
CA PHE A 375 -31.50 13.19 -18.71
C PHE A 375 -32.31 13.27 -20.00
N ARG A 376 -32.37 14.47 -20.59
CA ARG A 376 -32.89 14.62 -21.96
C ARG A 376 -32.03 13.80 -22.92
N VAL A 377 -32.67 13.05 -23.80
CA VAL A 377 -31.95 12.28 -24.82
C VAL A 377 -31.62 13.19 -26.00
N VAL A 378 -30.36 13.16 -26.42
CA VAL A 378 -29.85 13.87 -27.59
C VAL A 378 -29.34 12.89 -28.63
N HIS A 379 -29.55 13.24 -29.89
CA HIS A 379 -29.15 12.44 -31.05
C HIS A 379 -27.79 12.89 -31.55
N MET A 380 -26.85 11.96 -31.67
CA MET A 380 -25.53 12.22 -32.27
C MET A 380 -24.95 10.95 -32.89
N THR A 381 -23.94 11.08 -33.74
CA THR A 381 -23.22 9.92 -34.30
C THR A 381 -22.15 9.39 -33.34
N LYS A 382 -21.64 8.17 -33.58
CA LYS A 382 -20.48 7.64 -32.84
C LYS A 382 -19.27 8.55 -32.93
N ALA A 383 -19.04 9.18 -34.09
CA ALA A 383 -17.94 10.10 -34.30
C ALA A 383 -18.08 11.36 -33.41
N GLN A 384 -19.28 11.94 -33.36
CA GLN A 384 -19.58 13.09 -32.49
C GLN A 384 -19.42 12.73 -31.01
N TYR A 385 -19.92 11.56 -30.58
CA TYR A 385 -19.73 11.08 -29.20
C TYR A 385 -18.26 10.72 -28.89
N GLY A 386 -17.50 10.29 -29.90
CA GLY A 386 -16.07 9.97 -29.82
C GLY A 386 -15.18 11.20 -29.68
N ALA A 387 -15.60 12.34 -30.26
CA ALA A 387 -14.90 13.62 -30.15
C ALA A 387 -15.00 14.26 -28.75
N ILE A 388 -15.90 13.76 -27.89
CA ILE A 388 -16.00 14.19 -26.50
C ILE A 388 -14.89 13.48 -25.70
N TYR A 389 -14.14 14.27 -24.92
CA TYR A 389 -13.06 13.74 -24.07
C TYR A 389 -13.55 12.59 -23.18
N ALA A 390 -12.70 11.58 -23.00
CA ALA A 390 -13.07 10.32 -22.33
C ALA A 390 -13.56 10.53 -20.89
N GLU A 391 -12.99 11.49 -20.18
CA GLU A 391 -13.40 11.89 -18.83
C GLU A 391 -14.74 12.64 -18.77
N GLN A 392 -15.20 13.17 -19.90
CA GLN A 392 -16.45 13.90 -20.05
C GLN A 392 -17.56 13.04 -20.66
N ARG A 393 -17.36 11.73 -20.86
CA ARG A 393 -18.42 10.84 -21.36
C ARG A 393 -18.44 9.55 -20.56
N GLY A 394 -19.62 8.96 -20.41
CA GLY A 394 -19.76 7.78 -19.58
C GLY A 394 -21.08 7.05 -19.73
N THR A 395 -21.40 6.23 -18.74
CA THR A 395 -22.67 5.50 -18.66
C THR A 395 -23.33 5.67 -17.31
N ARG A 396 -24.67 5.76 -17.29
CA ARG A 396 -25.47 5.74 -16.06
C ARG A 396 -26.34 4.49 -16.01
N PRO A 397 -26.50 3.85 -14.83
CA PRO A 397 -27.57 2.87 -14.63
C PRO A 397 -28.93 3.58 -14.72
N SER A 398 -29.89 2.91 -15.33
CA SER A 398 -31.29 3.36 -15.32
C SER A 398 -31.87 3.36 -13.91
N LEU A 399 -32.96 4.09 -13.71
CA LEU A 399 -33.67 4.13 -12.43
C LEU A 399 -34.07 2.73 -11.93
N CYS A 400 -34.47 1.84 -12.84
CA CYS A 400 -34.82 0.45 -12.53
C CYS A 400 -33.61 -0.48 -12.35
N GLY A 401 -32.38 -0.02 -12.65
CA GLY A 401 -31.15 -0.82 -12.57
C GLY A 401 -31.00 -1.90 -13.65
N GLY A 402 -32.01 -2.15 -14.49
CA GLY A 402 -31.99 -3.22 -15.50
C GLY A 402 -31.13 -2.94 -16.74
N PHE A 403 -30.70 -1.69 -16.95
CA PHE A 403 -29.83 -1.33 -18.06
C PHE A 403 -28.97 -0.11 -17.74
N ARG A 404 -28.02 0.20 -18.62
CA ARG A 404 -27.24 1.44 -18.61
C ARG A 404 -27.46 2.22 -19.91
N PHE A 405 -27.31 3.53 -19.87
CA PHE A 405 -27.37 4.39 -21.04
C PHE A 405 -26.16 5.33 -21.08
N LYS A 406 -25.79 5.80 -22.28
CA LYS A 406 -24.65 6.69 -22.48
C LYS A 406 -25.02 8.10 -22.06
N ILE A 407 -24.08 8.82 -21.44
CA ILE A 407 -24.22 10.23 -21.07
C ILE A 407 -23.03 11.05 -21.55
N ALA A 408 -23.26 12.33 -21.77
CA ALA A 408 -22.27 13.36 -22.08
C ALA A 408 -22.78 14.75 -21.63
N PRO A 409 -21.92 15.78 -21.51
CA PRO A 409 -22.35 17.18 -21.42
C PRO A 409 -23.25 17.53 -22.59
N ASN A 410 -24.27 18.36 -22.34
CA ASN A 410 -25.21 18.81 -23.35
C ASN A 410 -24.47 19.55 -24.47
N PRO A 411 -24.41 18.99 -25.70
CA PRO A 411 -23.71 19.62 -26.81
C PRO A 411 -24.47 20.85 -27.34
N PHE A 412 -25.75 21.00 -26.99
CA PHE A 412 -26.64 22.08 -27.42
C PHE A 412 -26.84 23.16 -26.34
N HIS A 413 -25.99 23.18 -25.29
CA HIS A 413 -26.09 24.21 -24.26
C HIS A 413 -25.54 25.55 -24.77
N GLU A 414 -26.38 26.58 -24.79
CA GLU A 414 -25.99 27.95 -25.08
C GLU A 414 -25.46 28.62 -23.79
N GLY A 415 -24.14 28.63 -23.61
CA GLY A 415 -23.49 29.22 -22.44
C GLY A 415 -22.09 28.68 -22.17
N PRO A 416 -21.43 29.14 -21.09
CA PRO A 416 -20.14 28.61 -20.68
C PRO A 416 -20.20 27.09 -20.47
N ARG A 417 -19.25 26.36 -21.07
CA ARG A 417 -19.26 24.89 -21.11
C ARG A 417 -19.27 24.21 -19.74
N TYR A 418 -18.81 24.89 -18.69
CA TYR A 418 -18.86 24.38 -17.31
C TYR A 418 -20.27 24.40 -16.68
N LEU A 419 -21.24 25.08 -17.31
CA LEU A 419 -22.66 25.08 -16.93
C LEU A 419 -23.50 24.12 -17.78
N ALA A 420 -22.90 23.46 -18.78
CA ALA A 420 -23.61 22.49 -19.60
C ALA A 420 -24.04 21.28 -18.75
N GLY A 421 -25.34 21.14 -18.53
CA GLY A 421 -25.92 19.97 -17.85
C GLY A 421 -25.64 18.67 -18.61
N TRP A 422 -25.86 17.53 -17.97
CA TRP A 422 -25.66 16.22 -18.60
C TRP A 422 -26.91 15.77 -19.38
N VAL A 423 -26.68 15.12 -20.52
CA VAL A 423 -27.72 14.55 -21.39
C VAL A 423 -27.47 13.07 -21.61
N ALA A 424 -28.54 12.33 -21.90
CA ALA A 424 -28.46 10.96 -22.37
C ALA A 424 -28.19 10.96 -23.88
N VAL A 425 -27.45 9.98 -24.38
CA VAL A 425 -27.02 9.95 -25.78
C VAL A 425 -27.65 8.78 -26.52
N PHE A 426 -28.38 9.10 -27.59
CA PHE A 426 -28.81 8.15 -28.60
C PHE A 426 -27.89 8.25 -29.82
N LEU A 427 -27.26 7.12 -30.16
CA LEU A 427 -26.36 7.02 -31.31
C LEU A 427 -27.17 6.68 -32.56
N THR A 428 -27.26 7.62 -33.50
CA THR A 428 -28.08 7.49 -34.72
C THR A 428 -27.54 6.48 -35.73
N ASP A 429 -26.24 6.19 -35.67
CA ASP A 429 -25.50 5.23 -36.47
C ASP A 429 -25.23 3.90 -35.71
N SER A 430 -26.05 3.61 -34.69
CA SER A 430 -26.04 2.36 -33.93
C SER A 430 -27.43 1.72 -33.91
N LYS A 431 -27.48 0.39 -33.76
CA LYS A 431 -28.74 -0.34 -33.59
C LYS A 431 -29.54 0.25 -32.41
N ALA A 432 -30.76 0.70 -32.69
CA ALA A 432 -31.71 1.09 -31.66
C ALA A 432 -32.21 -0.17 -30.94
N HIS A 433 -32.24 -0.12 -29.61
CA HIS A 433 -32.76 -1.21 -28.80
C HIS A 433 -34.26 -1.02 -28.57
N ALA A 434 -34.99 -2.13 -28.41
CA ALA A 434 -36.38 -2.09 -27.99
C ALA A 434 -36.50 -1.38 -26.64
N ILE A 435 -37.55 -0.57 -26.48
CA ILE A 435 -37.81 0.17 -25.25
C ILE A 435 -38.23 -0.83 -24.17
N PRO A 436 -37.50 -0.96 -23.05
CA PRO A 436 -37.88 -1.86 -21.97
C PRO A 436 -39.21 -1.46 -21.33
N GLU A 437 -40.02 -2.43 -20.92
CA GLU A 437 -41.30 -2.22 -20.21
C GLU A 437 -41.16 -1.31 -18.98
N SER A 438 -40.02 -1.39 -18.30
CA SER A 438 -39.69 -0.52 -17.14
C SER A 438 -39.71 0.99 -17.46
N ILE A 439 -39.59 1.37 -18.74
CA ILE A 439 -39.71 2.78 -19.19
C ILE A 439 -41.16 3.07 -19.59
N VAL A 440 -41.85 2.13 -20.23
CA VAL A 440 -43.24 2.26 -20.70
C VAL A 440 -44.22 2.44 -19.51
N HIS A 441 -43.98 1.75 -18.40
CA HIS A 441 -44.78 1.89 -17.18
C HIS A 441 -44.50 3.17 -16.38
N ALA A 442 -43.34 3.81 -16.59
CA ALA A 442 -43.03 5.09 -15.94
C ALA A 442 -43.77 6.27 -16.60
N SER A 443 -44.07 6.17 -17.91
CA SER A 443 -44.87 7.16 -18.65
C SER A 443 -46.38 7.08 -18.43
N THR A 444 -46.89 6.03 -17.78
CA THR A 444 -48.33 5.81 -17.54
C THR A 444 -48.78 6.09 -16.10
N LYS A 445 -47.85 6.37 -15.18
CA LYS A 445 -48.13 6.68 -13.76
C LYS A 445 -48.10 8.17 -13.41
N GLU A 446 -47.95 9.07 -14.39
CA GLU A 446 -48.00 10.53 -14.17
C GLU A 446 -49.42 11.14 -14.29
N ASP A 447 -50.48 10.32 -14.38
CA ASP A 447 -51.90 10.78 -14.35
C ASP A 447 -52.70 10.25 -13.13
N ALA A 448 -52.03 9.88 -12.03
CA ALA A 448 -52.71 9.52 -10.78
C ALA A 448 -51.91 9.93 -9.53
N GLU A 449 -51.79 11.24 -9.31
CA GLU A 449 -51.91 11.90 -7.99
C GLU A 449 -52.08 13.41 -8.14
#